data_AF-A0A257Q4W9-F1
#
_entry.id   AF-A0A257Q4W9-F1
#
_cell.length_a   1.000
_cell.length_b   1.000
_cell.length_c   1.000
_cell.angle_alpha   90.00
_cell.angle_beta   90.00
_cell.angle_gamma   90.00
#
_symmetry.space_group_name_H-M   'P 1'
#
loop_
_entity.id
_entity.type
_entity.pdbx_description
1 polymer ?
#
loop_
_entity_poly.entity_id
_entity_poly.type
_entity_poly.pdbx_seq_one_letter_code
_entity_poly.pdbx_strand_id
1 'polypeptide(L)'
;MERIPLLLTVELGRTNITLKDLRHLRQGQVLALDQLIGEPLGIFANGQKLGLGEVVAAGKDQYGVRITALIDESEPVEDTVA
;
A
#
# COMPACT_ATOMS: atom_id res chain seq x y z
N MET A 1 -18.03 -3.60 -22.35
CA MET A 1 -17.26 -2.93 -21.28
C MET A 1 -16.18 -3.92 -20.86
N GLU A 2 -15.11 -4.06 -21.62
CA GLU A 2 -13.90 -3.22 -21.77
C GLU A 2 -12.77 -3.74 -20.88
N ARG A 3 -11.78 -4.39 -21.52
CA ARG A 3 -10.54 -4.83 -20.91
C ARG A 3 -9.63 -3.60 -20.77
N ILE A 4 -9.92 -2.73 -19.81
CA ILE A 4 -9.05 -1.60 -19.49
C ILE A 4 -8.02 -2.10 -18.48
N PRO A 5 -6.71 -2.07 -18.80
CA PRO A 5 -5.69 -2.44 -17.82
C PRO A 5 -5.64 -1.38 -16.71
N LEU A 6 -5.59 -1.84 -15.46
CA LEU A 6 -5.44 -1.00 -14.28
C LEU A 6 -4.15 -1.39 -13.55
N LEU A 7 -3.42 -0.39 -13.05
CA LEU A 7 -2.26 -0.64 -12.20
C LEU A 7 -2.73 -0.87 -10.77
N LEU A 8 -2.59 -2.11 -10.29
CA LEU A 8 -2.79 -2.46 -8.89
C LEU A 8 -1.47 -2.32 -8.12
N THR A 9 -1.49 -1.58 -7.02
CA THR A 9 -0.34 -1.41 -6.11
C THR A 9 -0.70 -1.96 -4.74
N VAL A 10 0.19 -2.73 -4.14
CA VAL A 10 0.08 -3.15 -2.73
C VAL A 10 1.24 -2.50 -1.98
N GLU A 11 0.93 -1.80 -0.91
CA GLU A 11 1.91 -1.00 -0.18
C GLU A 11 2.27 -1.67 1.15
N LEU A 12 3.57 -1.84 1.39
CA LEU A 12 4.07 -2.28 2.69
C LEU A 12 3.81 -1.22 3.78
N GLY A 13 3.85 0.05 3.42
CA GLY A 13 3.61 1.18 4.31
C GLY A 13 4.11 2.49 3.70
N ARG A 14 3.70 3.61 4.30
CA ARG A 14 4.14 4.97 3.95
C ARG A 14 4.83 5.61 5.15
N THR A 15 5.63 6.63 4.90
CA THR A 15 6.07 7.56 5.94
C THR A 15 6.40 8.90 5.32
N ASN A 16 6.21 9.98 6.07
CA ASN A 16 6.59 11.32 5.66
C ASN A 16 7.95 11.68 6.24
N ILE A 17 8.88 12.09 5.37
CA ILE A 17 10.21 12.57 5.77
C ILE A 17 10.44 13.99 5.26
N THR A 18 11.30 14.75 5.95
CA THR A 18 11.65 16.09 5.47
C THR A 18 12.57 16.01 4.25
N LEU A 19 12.59 17.07 3.42
CA LEU A 19 13.57 17.18 2.33
C LEU A 19 15.02 17.11 2.84
N LYS A 20 15.27 17.57 4.07
CA LYS A 20 16.57 17.42 4.71
C LYS A 20 16.89 15.94 4.88
N ASP A 21 16.02 15.15 5.49
CA ASP A 21 16.25 13.73 5.75
C ASP A 21 16.40 12.93 4.46
N LEU A 22 15.60 13.24 3.43
CA LEU A 22 15.71 12.66 2.09
C LEU A 22 17.14 12.80 1.52
N ARG A 23 17.73 13.99 1.61
CA ARG A 23 19.12 14.23 1.15
C ARG A 23 20.17 13.54 2.03
N HIS A 24 19.81 13.10 3.23
CA HIS A 24 20.69 12.38 4.14
C HIS A 24 20.50 10.86 4.10
N LEU A 25 19.61 10.32 3.26
CA LEU A 25 19.45 8.88 3.09
C LEU A 25 20.74 8.22 2.59
N ARG A 26 21.19 7.17 3.28
CA ARG A 26 22.38 6.40 2.91
C ARG A 26 22.09 4.91 2.87
N GLN A 27 22.93 4.17 2.17
CA GLN A 27 22.87 2.71 2.15
C GLN A 27 22.94 2.14 3.57
N GLY A 28 22.06 1.20 3.89
CA GLY A 28 21.97 0.56 5.21
C GLY A 28 21.12 1.31 6.23
N GLN A 29 20.61 2.50 5.92
CA GLN A 29 19.67 3.21 6.79
C GLN A 29 18.30 2.52 6.76
N VAL A 30 17.69 2.36 7.93
CA VAL A 30 16.32 1.84 8.09
C VAL A 30 15.36 3.01 8.31
N LEU A 31 14.30 3.07 7.51
CA LEU A 31 13.20 4.02 7.70
C LEU A 31 12.04 3.29 8.36
N ALA A 32 11.54 3.86 9.45
CA ALA A 32 10.30 3.41 10.05
C ALA A 32 9.12 3.82 9.15
N LEU A 33 8.20 2.89 8.90
CA LEU A 33 6.95 3.17 8.20
C LEU A 33 5.83 3.37 9.22
N ASP A 34 4.79 4.09 8.82
CA ASP A 34 3.62 4.38 9.66
C ASP A 34 2.72 3.14 9.84
N GLN A 35 2.96 2.07 9.05
CA GLN A 35 2.23 0.81 9.13
C GLN A 35 2.68 -0.05 10.32
N LEU A 36 1.74 -0.52 11.14
CA LEU A 36 2.05 -1.43 12.25
C LEU A 36 2.30 -2.87 11.76
N ILE A 37 3.20 -3.56 12.46
CA ILE A 37 3.50 -4.97 12.16
C ILE A 37 2.25 -5.82 12.42
N GLY A 38 1.91 -6.66 11.45
CA GLY A 38 0.78 -7.59 11.55
C GLY A 38 -0.54 -7.01 11.08
N GLU A 39 -0.60 -5.71 10.77
CA GLU A 39 -1.75 -5.14 10.10
C GLU A 39 -1.77 -5.50 8.60
N PRO A 40 -2.97 -5.64 8.01
CA PRO A 40 -3.09 -5.92 6.59
C PRO A 40 -2.63 -4.72 5.75
N LEU A 41 -2.01 -5.01 4.61
CA LEU A 41 -1.47 -4.04 3.68
C LEU A 41 -2.56 -3.36 2.86
N GLY A 42 -2.37 -2.08 2.56
CA GLY A 42 -3.25 -1.33 1.67
C GLY A 42 -3.12 -1.79 0.22
N ILE A 43 -4.27 -1.95 -0.45
CA ILE A 43 -4.37 -2.28 -1.87
C ILE A 43 -4.99 -1.10 -2.59
N PHE A 44 -4.35 -0.66 -3.66
CA PHE A 44 -4.72 0.54 -4.40
C PHE A 44 -4.84 0.25 -5.90
N ALA A 45 -5.79 0.88 -6.58
CA ALA A 45 -5.78 0.98 -8.03
C ALA A 45 -5.67 2.45 -8.43
N ASN A 46 -4.72 2.77 -9.30
CA ASN A 46 -4.47 4.15 -9.74
C ASN A 46 -4.34 5.16 -8.56
N GLY A 47 -3.80 4.72 -7.43
CA GLY A 47 -3.62 5.54 -6.23
C GLY A 47 -4.83 5.64 -5.29
N GLN A 48 -6.01 5.15 -5.68
CA GLN A 48 -7.18 5.08 -4.82
C GLN A 48 -7.20 3.76 -4.03
N LYS A 49 -7.45 3.84 -2.72
CA LYS A 49 -7.50 2.66 -1.86
C LYS A 49 -8.74 1.85 -2.21
N LEU A 50 -8.54 0.58 -2.55
CA LEU A 50 -9.60 -0.38 -2.86
C LEU A 50 -9.89 -1.31 -1.69
N GLY A 51 -8.92 -1.51 -0.80
CA GLY A 51 -9.07 -2.49 0.26
C GLY A 51 -7.80 -2.79 1.02
N LEU A 52 -7.83 -3.94 1.68
CA LEU A 52 -6.77 -4.46 2.53
C LEU A 52 -6.45 -5.90 2.13
N GLY A 53 -5.22 -6.33 2.37
CA GLY A 53 -4.82 -7.72 2.16
C GLY A 53 -3.56 -8.14 2.87
N GLU A 54 -3.30 -9.43 2.84
CA GLU A 54 -2.13 -10.05 3.47
C GLU A 54 -1.19 -10.62 2.41
N VAL A 55 0.12 -10.45 2.61
CA VAL A 55 1.12 -11.05 1.74
C VAL A 55 1.13 -12.57 1.95
N VAL A 56 1.07 -13.31 0.85
CA VAL A 56 1.11 -14.77 0.83
C VAL A 56 2.14 -15.26 -0.18
N ALA A 57 2.61 -16.49 -0.04
CA ALA A 57 3.35 -17.14 -1.12
C ALA A 57 2.37 -17.53 -2.24
N ALA A 58 2.71 -17.17 -3.47
CA ALA A 58 2.03 -17.56 -4.68
C ALA A 58 2.99 -18.38 -5.56
N GLY A 59 2.59 -19.60 -5.92
CA GLY A 59 3.48 -20.49 -6.69
C GLY A 59 4.78 -20.81 -5.96
N LYS A 60 5.85 -21.06 -6.73
CA LYS A 60 7.14 -21.47 -6.16
C LYS A 60 7.94 -20.32 -5.54
N ASP A 61 7.91 -19.13 -6.14
CA ASP A 61 8.80 -18.02 -5.77
C ASP A 61 8.15 -16.64 -6.02
N GLN A 62 6.83 -16.54 -5.94
CA GLN A 62 6.14 -15.26 -6.14
C GLN A 62 5.44 -14.83 -4.85
N TYR A 63 5.41 -13.52 -4.64
CA TYR A 63 4.50 -12.95 -3.66
C TYR A 63 3.11 -12.86 -4.29
N GLY A 64 2.10 -13.23 -3.52
CA GLY A 64 0.71 -12.93 -3.78
C GLY A 64 0.14 -12.07 -2.66
N VAL A 65 -1.06 -11.56 -2.88
CA VAL A 65 -1.82 -10.84 -1.85
C VAL A 65 -3.20 -11.46 -1.77
N ARG A 66 -3.58 -11.89 -0.56
CA ARG A 66 -4.95 -12.35 -0.28
C ARG A 66 -5.75 -11.13 0.17
N ILE A 67 -6.82 -10.82 -0.56
CA ILE A 67 -7.73 -9.74 -0.17
C ILE A 67 -8.42 -10.13 1.15
N THR A 68 -8.36 -9.25 2.14
CA THR A 68 -9.03 -9.45 3.44
C THR A 68 -10.22 -8.53 3.63
N ALA A 69 -10.22 -7.35 3.01
CA ALA A 69 -11.34 -6.43 2.98
C ALA A 69 -11.35 -5.61 1.68
N LEU A 70 -12.54 -5.23 1.22
CA LEU A 70 -12.74 -4.26 0.14
C LEU A 70 -13.50 -3.06 0.72
N ILE A 71 -13.14 -1.87 0.28
CA ILE A 71 -13.85 -0.64 0.61
C ILE A 71 -15.11 -0.61 -0.26
N ASP A 72 -16.24 -0.29 0.35
CA ASP A 72 -17.50 -0.10 -0.36
C ASP A 72 -17.49 1.28 -1.04
N GLU A 73 -17.79 1.33 -2.34
CA GLU A 73 -17.83 2.59 -3.12
C GLU A 73 -18.93 3.56 -2.64
N SER A 74 -19.82 3.11 -1.75
CA SER A 74 -20.85 3.93 -1.13
C SER A 74 -20.39 4.72 0.10
N GLU A 75 -19.20 4.41 0.65
CA GLU A 75 -18.63 5.18 1.76
C GLU A 75 -17.76 6.33 1.22
N PRO A 76 -18.03 7.59 1.62
CA PRO A 76 -17.24 8.72 1.17
C PRO A 76 -15.79 8.56 1.64
N VAL A 77 -14.85 8.64 0.69
CA VAL A 77 -13.44 8.77 0.99
C VAL A 77 -13.23 10.11 1.69
N GLU A 78 -13.11 10.09 3.01
CA GLU A 78 -12.61 11.25 3.74
C GLU A 78 -11.15 11.46 3.36
N ASP A 79 -10.92 12.35 2.39
CA ASP A 79 -9.62 12.97 2.14
C ASP A 79 -9.20 13.71 3.42
N THR A 80 -8.60 12.99 4.37
CA THR A 80 -7.91 13.60 5.50
C THR A 80 -6.57 14.11 5.00
N VAL A 81 -6.60 15.25 4.31
CA VAL A 81 -5.48 16.18 4.28
C VAL A 81 -5.59 17.02 5.55
N ALA A 82 -4.86 16.60 6.57
CA ALA A 82 -4.47 17.43 7.71
C ALA A 82 -3.00 17.80 7.57
#